data_AF-A0AAV2RY59-F1
#
_entry.id   AF-A0AAV2RY59-F1
#
_cell.length_a   1.000
_cell.length_b   1.000
_cell.length_c   1.000
_cell.angle_alpha   90.00
_cell.angle_beta   90.00
_cell.angle_gamma   90.00
#
_symmetry.space_group_name_H-M   'P 1'
#
loop_
_entity.id
_entity.type
_entity.pdbx_description
1 polymer ?
#
loop_
_entity_poly.entity_id
_entity_poly.type
_entity_poly.pdbx_seq_one_letter_code
_entity_poly.pdbx_strand_id
1 'polypeptide(L)'
;MTSTEDYVDEVLQELDEIASHVQSRKHLLNEFLDELRASIGNKTWCNLLQGVHYRFPGSSYEKVGVTDKTDYDVAMVLPQPYNGDNFEIVGTRHGAGLYKLKWSGDEDTPEFINTNEFLKVIDLRDSIFQQLKEVIEEVKDVRQDWHIRNKTQKASMLVIVNGRNGEFNIKMDLVPQIQVTRWDVTPNPPSDNELPSVLRDYVDQTPYPMFFTLASPAKSPKDTDSYAAPYHLNQENDNHLVVTCSFSELEKHCMKSSGMI
;
A
#
# COMPACT_ATOMS: atom_id res chain seq x y z
N MET A 1 -35.70 32.63 -6.97
CA MET A 1 -35.58 31.40 -7.78
C MET A 1 -34.33 31.61 -8.60
N THR A 2 -33.22 30.97 -8.21
CA THR A 2 -32.03 30.87 -9.07
C THR A 2 -32.44 30.17 -10.36
N SER A 3 -32.02 30.70 -11.51
CA SER A 3 -32.31 30.04 -12.78
C SER A 3 -31.52 28.72 -12.83
N THR A 4 -32.00 27.75 -13.60
CA THR A 4 -31.27 26.49 -13.82
C THR A 4 -29.86 26.74 -14.37
N GLU A 5 -29.67 27.82 -15.13
CA GLU A 5 -28.38 28.24 -15.68
C GLU A 5 -27.44 28.72 -14.56
N ASP A 6 -27.91 29.59 -13.66
CA ASP A 6 -27.11 30.07 -12.51
C ASP A 6 -26.66 28.91 -11.59
N TYR A 7 -27.52 27.91 -11.40
CA TYR A 7 -27.21 26.72 -10.60
C TYR A 7 -26.16 25.82 -11.28
N VAL A 8 -26.20 25.69 -12.60
CA VAL A 8 -25.20 24.92 -13.35
C VAL A 8 -23.84 25.61 -13.30
N ASP A 9 -23.79 26.93 -13.44
CA ASP A 9 -22.55 27.71 -13.36
C ASP A 9 -21.92 27.63 -11.96
N GLU A 10 -22.73 27.70 -10.89
CA GLU A 10 -22.28 27.52 -9.51
C GLU A 10 -21.62 26.13 -9.31
N VAL A 11 -22.28 25.07 -9.77
CA VAL A 11 -21.74 23.70 -9.68
C VAL A 11 -20.45 23.53 -10.49
N LEU A 12 -20.36 24.11 -11.69
CA LEU A 12 -19.14 24.05 -12.50
C LEU A 12 -17.98 24.79 -11.82
N GLN A 13 -18.24 25.95 -11.22
CA GLN A 13 -17.23 26.68 -10.46
C GLN A 13 -16.75 25.88 -9.24
N GLU A 14 -17.66 25.26 -8.50
CA GLU A 14 -17.30 24.36 -7.38
C GLU A 14 -16.40 23.21 -7.85
N LEU A 15 -16.70 22.60 -9.01
CA LEU A 15 -15.88 21.53 -9.58
C LEU A 15 -14.49 22.01 -10.01
N ASP A 16 -14.37 23.21 -10.57
CA ASP A 16 -13.09 23.82 -10.92
C ASP A 16 -12.23 24.12 -9.69
N GLU A 17 -12.84 24.62 -8.61
CA GLU A 17 -12.17 24.85 -7.33
C GLU A 17 -11.68 23.54 -6.70
N ILE A 18 -12.51 22.49 -6.72
CA ILE A 18 -12.14 21.15 -6.27
C ILE A 18 -10.96 20.63 -7.10
N ALA A 19 -11.00 20.77 -8.42
CA ALA A 19 -9.92 20.32 -9.30
C ALA A 19 -8.59 21.03 -8.99
N SER A 20 -8.63 22.35 -8.78
CA SER A 20 -7.48 23.16 -8.38
C SER A 20 -6.89 22.68 -7.04
N HIS A 21 -7.73 22.45 -6.03
CA HIS A 21 -7.30 21.94 -4.72
C HIS A 21 -6.66 20.54 -4.82
N VAL A 22 -7.23 19.65 -5.62
CA VAL A 22 -6.66 18.31 -5.87
C VAL A 22 -5.28 18.42 -6.52
N GLN A 23 -5.11 19.33 -7.48
CA GLN A 23 -3.82 19.55 -8.14
C GLN A 23 -2.76 20.08 -7.16
N SER A 24 -3.10 21.06 -6.32
CA SER A 24 -2.19 21.59 -5.30
C SER A 24 -1.76 20.52 -4.29
N ARG A 25 -2.69 19.67 -3.84
CA ARG A 25 -2.37 18.56 -2.94
C ARG A 25 -1.51 17.49 -3.59
N LYS A 26 -1.76 17.17 -4.87
CA LYS A 26 -0.90 16.26 -5.65
C LYS A 26 0.52 16.81 -5.78
N HIS A 27 0.67 18.12 -5.98
CA HIS A 27 1.98 18.76 -6.02
C HIS A 27 2.71 18.60 -4.67
N LEU A 28 2.04 18.93 -3.56
CA LEU A 28 2.61 18.77 -2.22
C LEU A 28 2.98 17.31 -1.91
N LEU A 29 2.16 16.34 -2.36
CA LEU A 29 2.45 14.91 -2.20
C LEU A 29 3.72 14.49 -2.94
N ASN A 30 3.84 14.89 -4.22
CA ASN A 30 5.03 14.58 -5.01
C ASN A 30 6.28 15.25 -4.42
N GLU A 31 6.17 16.51 -4.02
CA GLU A 31 7.27 17.25 -3.38
C GLU A 31 7.72 16.54 -2.10
N PHE A 32 6.79 16.12 -1.23
CA PHE A 32 7.12 15.36 -0.04
C PHE A 32 7.83 14.04 -0.35
N LEU A 33 7.35 13.29 -1.35
CA LEU A 33 7.97 12.01 -1.74
C LEU A 33 9.37 12.21 -2.35
N ASP A 34 9.60 13.32 -3.04
CA ASP A 34 10.91 13.65 -3.60
C ASP A 34 11.91 14.02 -2.50
N GLU A 35 11.48 14.80 -1.49
CA GLU A 35 12.30 15.08 -0.29
C GLU A 35 12.59 13.79 0.50
N LEU A 36 11.60 12.91 0.65
CA LEU A 36 11.78 11.62 1.31
C LEU A 36 12.84 10.77 0.58
N ARG A 37 12.77 10.69 -0.76
CA ARG A 37 13.75 9.98 -1.59
C ARG A 37 15.14 10.60 -1.49
N ALA A 38 15.25 11.92 -1.53
CA ALA A 38 16.52 12.64 -1.39
C ALA A 38 17.17 12.35 -0.03
N SER A 39 16.38 12.33 1.04
CA SER A 39 16.83 11.96 2.38
C SER A 39 17.29 10.49 2.45
N ILE A 40 16.62 9.55 1.76
CA ILE A 40 17.05 8.13 1.72
C ILE A 40 18.37 7.93 0.94
N GLY A 41 18.53 8.60 -0.19
CA GLY A 41 19.54 8.28 -1.20
C GLY A 41 21.01 8.34 -0.75
N ASN A 42 21.31 9.00 0.36
CA ASN A 42 22.68 9.21 0.86
C ASN A 42 23.03 8.40 2.11
N LYS A 43 22.20 7.42 2.51
CA LYS A 43 22.27 6.82 3.85
C LYS A 43 22.37 5.32 3.84
N THR A 44 23.50 4.81 4.31
CA THR A 44 23.78 3.37 4.40
C THR A 44 22.88 2.63 5.40
N TRP A 45 22.35 3.33 6.41
CA TRP A 45 21.42 2.73 7.38
C TRP A 45 19.98 2.64 6.84
N CYS A 46 19.66 3.31 5.73
CA CYS A 46 18.34 3.24 5.07
C CYS A 46 18.25 2.10 4.04
N ASN A 47 19.00 1.03 4.22
CA ASN A 47 19.13 -0.06 3.24
C ASN A 47 17.79 -0.70 2.83
N LEU A 48 16.80 -0.77 3.72
CA LEU A 48 15.47 -1.32 3.42
C LEU A 48 14.60 -0.36 2.57
N LEU A 49 14.96 0.92 2.56
CA LEU A 49 14.26 1.97 1.81
C LEU A 49 14.97 2.34 0.51
N GLN A 50 16.26 2.05 0.39
CA GLN A 50 17.05 2.31 -0.81
C GLN A 50 16.52 1.51 -1.99
N GLY A 51 16.07 2.20 -3.04
CA GLY A 51 15.49 1.55 -4.22
C GLY A 51 14.02 1.14 -4.08
N VAL A 52 13.33 1.60 -3.02
CA VAL A 52 11.86 1.48 -2.94
C VAL A 52 11.21 2.14 -4.15
N HIS A 53 10.28 1.41 -4.77
CA HIS A 53 9.45 1.92 -5.85
C HIS A 53 8.06 2.30 -5.31
N TYR A 54 7.69 3.58 -5.46
CA TYR A 54 6.42 4.10 -4.98
C TYR A 54 5.33 3.93 -6.02
N ARG A 55 4.15 3.46 -5.60
CA ARG A 55 2.97 3.30 -6.46
C ARG A 55 1.73 3.89 -5.79
N PHE A 56 0.76 4.26 -6.61
CA PHE A 56 -0.50 4.87 -6.16
C PHE A 56 -1.66 3.94 -6.54
N PRO A 57 -2.04 3.01 -5.65
CA PRO A 57 -3.09 2.03 -5.91
C PRO A 57 -4.52 2.60 -5.97
N GLY A 58 -4.75 3.82 -5.45
CA GLY A 58 -6.09 4.39 -5.26
C GLY A 58 -6.52 5.50 -6.24
N SER A 59 -7.84 5.73 -6.31
CA SER A 59 -8.53 6.68 -7.21
C SER A 59 -8.37 8.16 -6.87
N SER A 60 -8.08 8.52 -5.60
CA SER A 60 -7.88 9.91 -5.17
C SER A 60 -6.68 10.60 -5.84
N TYR A 61 -5.73 9.81 -6.35
CA TYR A 61 -4.61 10.31 -7.16
C TYR A 61 -5.01 10.49 -8.65
N GLU A 62 -6.07 9.82 -9.10
CA GLU A 62 -6.42 9.60 -10.51
C GLU A 62 -7.68 10.35 -10.98
N LYS A 63 -7.87 11.60 -10.53
CA LYS A 63 -8.74 12.62 -11.18
C LYS A 63 -10.26 12.50 -10.99
N VAL A 64 -10.79 11.65 -10.12
CA VAL A 64 -12.22 11.75 -9.76
C VAL A 64 -12.38 12.82 -8.67
N GLY A 65 -12.40 14.08 -9.11
CA GLY A 65 -12.59 15.28 -8.28
C GLY A 65 -14.01 15.43 -7.75
N VAL A 66 -14.53 14.40 -7.09
CA VAL A 66 -15.88 14.42 -6.49
C VAL A 66 -15.82 14.86 -5.02
N THR A 67 -14.62 14.95 -4.44
CA THR A 67 -14.45 15.35 -3.03
C THR A 67 -13.18 16.16 -2.81
N ASP A 68 -13.26 17.09 -1.86
CA ASP A 68 -12.16 17.88 -1.34
C ASP A 68 -11.32 17.12 -0.30
N LYS A 69 -11.73 15.92 0.13
CA LYS A 69 -11.00 15.09 1.08
C LYS A 69 -10.10 14.12 0.34
N THR A 70 -8.79 14.29 0.49
CA THR A 70 -7.80 13.43 -0.17
C THR A 70 -6.95 12.73 0.88
N ASP A 71 -7.41 11.53 1.25
CA ASP A 71 -6.56 10.51 1.85
C ASP A 71 -5.85 9.78 0.69
N TYR A 72 -4.53 9.66 0.77
CA TYR A 72 -3.69 9.03 -0.27
C TYR A 72 -3.08 7.73 0.25
N ASP A 73 -3.28 6.63 -0.46
CA ASP A 73 -2.51 5.41 -0.22
C ASP A 73 -1.29 5.41 -1.14
N VAL A 74 -0.10 5.25 -0.54
CA VAL A 74 1.16 5.15 -1.26
C VAL A 74 1.77 3.79 -0.95
N ALA A 75 1.71 2.89 -1.92
CA ALA A 75 2.37 1.60 -1.84
C ALA A 75 3.88 1.77 -2.03
N MET A 76 4.65 1.27 -1.07
CA MET A 76 6.11 1.25 -1.08
C MET A 76 6.58 -0.17 -1.41
N VAL A 77 6.83 -0.44 -2.69
CA VAL A 77 7.36 -1.74 -3.11
C VAL A 77 8.83 -1.82 -2.71
N LEU A 78 9.16 -2.79 -1.87
CA LEU A 78 10.50 -2.95 -1.30
C LEU A 78 11.53 -3.32 -2.38
N PRO A 79 12.82 -3.01 -2.16
CA PRO A 79 13.90 -3.45 -3.04
C PRO A 79 14.24 -4.94 -2.82
N GLN A 80 15.15 -5.46 -3.65
CA GLN A 80 15.83 -6.73 -3.38
C GLN A 80 16.51 -6.68 -1.99
N PRO A 81 16.57 -7.80 -1.24
CA PRO A 81 16.07 -9.13 -1.59
C PRO A 81 14.57 -9.34 -1.29
N TYR A 82 13.90 -8.36 -0.67
CA TYR A 82 12.51 -8.45 -0.22
C TYR A 82 11.49 -8.15 -1.33
N ASN A 83 11.81 -8.52 -2.57
CA ASN A 83 11.00 -8.31 -3.76
C ASN A 83 11.38 -9.35 -4.83
N GLY A 84 10.43 -9.69 -5.70
CA GLY A 84 10.61 -10.58 -6.84
C GLY A 84 10.34 -12.05 -6.50
N ASP A 85 10.88 -12.93 -7.33
CA ASP A 85 10.62 -14.38 -7.29
C ASP A 85 11.46 -15.13 -6.24
N ASN A 86 12.05 -14.40 -5.27
CA ASN A 86 12.79 -14.99 -4.16
C ASN A 86 11.88 -15.64 -3.10
N PHE A 87 10.56 -15.59 -3.29
CA PHE A 87 9.59 -16.13 -2.35
C PHE A 87 8.64 -17.12 -3.01
N GLU A 88 8.53 -18.30 -2.39
CA GLU A 88 7.41 -19.21 -2.56
C GLU A 88 6.23 -18.74 -1.68
N ILE A 89 5.03 -18.71 -2.25
CA ILE A 89 3.82 -18.29 -1.56
C ILE A 89 3.15 -19.51 -0.93
N VAL A 90 3.08 -19.52 0.40
CA VAL A 90 2.50 -20.62 1.17
C VAL A 90 1.14 -20.20 1.72
N GLY A 91 0.09 -20.93 1.37
CA GLY A 91 -1.27 -20.68 1.87
C GLY A 91 -1.34 -20.87 3.38
N THR A 92 -2.13 -20.04 4.05
CA THR A 92 -2.40 -20.22 5.48
C THR A 92 -3.72 -20.92 5.73
N ARG A 93 -3.85 -21.54 6.91
CA ARG A 93 -5.15 -22.03 7.41
C ARG A 93 -6.06 -20.89 7.90
N HIS A 94 -5.60 -19.63 7.84
CA HIS A 94 -6.28 -18.48 8.42
C HIS A 94 -7.35 -17.87 7.50
N GLY A 95 -7.48 -18.35 6.26
CA GLY A 95 -8.49 -17.92 5.31
C GLY A 95 -7.92 -17.42 3.99
N ALA A 96 -8.80 -17.19 3.02
CA ALA A 96 -8.43 -16.64 1.72
C ALA A 96 -7.78 -15.25 1.86
N GLY A 97 -6.77 -14.97 1.03
CA GLY A 97 -6.07 -13.69 1.03
C GLY A 97 -4.93 -13.55 2.04
N LEU A 98 -4.72 -14.56 2.92
CA LEU A 98 -3.66 -14.59 3.93
C LEU A 98 -2.62 -15.67 3.60
N TYR A 99 -1.35 -15.26 3.53
CA TYR A 99 -0.24 -16.10 3.08
C TYR A 99 0.97 -15.99 4.02
N LYS A 100 1.86 -16.98 3.95
CA LYS A 100 3.24 -16.89 4.45
C LYS A 100 4.16 -16.85 3.24
N LEU A 101 5.25 -16.10 3.32
CA LEU A 101 6.27 -16.04 2.27
C LEU A 101 7.48 -16.85 2.72
N LYS A 102 7.80 -17.90 1.96
CA LYS A 102 8.94 -18.76 2.21
C LYS A 102 10.07 -18.39 1.26
N TRP A 103 11.25 -18.09 1.80
CA TRP A 103 12.44 -17.79 1.04
C TRP A 103 12.82 -18.98 0.14
N SER A 104 13.04 -18.69 -1.14
CA SER A 104 13.45 -19.61 -2.18
C SER A 104 14.56 -19.06 -3.07
N GLY A 105 15.19 -17.95 -2.64
CA GLY A 105 16.29 -17.32 -3.38
C GLY A 105 17.60 -18.10 -3.26
N ASP A 106 18.40 -18.06 -4.33
CA ASP A 106 19.71 -18.71 -4.42
C ASP A 106 20.84 -17.95 -3.68
N GLU A 107 20.57 -16.73 -3.24
CA GLU A 107 21.50 -15.87 -2.52
C GLU A 107 21.53 -16.16 -1.01
N ASP A 108 22.48 -15.53 -0.31
CA ASP A 108 22.55 -15.58 1.16
C ASP A 108 21.21 -15.20 1.79
N THR A 109 20.79 -15.99 2.77
CA THR A 109 19.49 -15.81 3.45
C THR A 109 19.42 -14.43 4.11
N PRO A 110 18.46 -13.57 3.73
CA PRO A 110 18.38 -12.21 4.27
C PRO A 110 18.05 -12.17 5.77
N GLU A 111 18.38 -11.05 6.42
CA GLU A 111 18.23 -10.82 7.88
C GLU A 111 16.83 -11.14 8.42
N PHE A 112 15.79 -10.74 7.67
CA PHE A 112 14.40 -10.91 8.07
C PHE A 112 13.80 -12.28 7.72
N ILE A 113 14.60 -13.29 7.40
CA ILE A 113 14.15 -14.68 7.25
C ILE A 113 14.42 -15.45 8.56
N ASN A 114 13.45 -16.27 8.98
CA ASN A 114 13.60 -17.12 10.17
C ASN A 114 14.28 -18.46 9.83
N THR A 115 14.53 -19.28 10.86
CA THR A 115 15.19 -20.58 10.71
C THR A 115 14.43 -21.61 9.88
N ASN A 116 13.13 -21.39 9.67
CA ASN A 116 12.27 -22.24 8.82
C ASN A 116 12.08 -21.62 7.43
N GLU A 117 12.96 -20.69 7.05
CA GLU A 117 12.95 -19.99 5.77
C GLU A 117 11.73 -19.08 5.56
N PHE A 118 10.96 -18.74 6.60
CA PHE A 118 9.82 -17.83 6.46
C PHE A 118 10.19 -16.39 6.77
N LEU A 119 9.59 -15.46 6.03
CA LEU A 119 9.71 -14.03 6.28
C LEU A 119 9.14 -13.65 7.65
N LYS A 120 9.95 -12.99 8.47
CA LYS A 120 9.58 -12.33 9.73
C LYS A 120 8.89 -11.01 9.42
N VAL A 121 7.62 -11.08 8.99
CA VAL A 121 6.83 -9.94 8.47
C VAL A 121 6.81 -8.76 9.43
N ILE A 122 6.57 -9.02 10.72
CA ILE A 122 6.45 -7.96 11.72
C ILE A 122 7.80 -7.30 12.00
N ASP A 123 8.87 -8.07 12.09
CA ASP A 123 10.22 -7.56 12.33
C ASP A 123 10.69 -6.70 11.15
N LEU A 124 10.46 -7.15 9.92
CA LEU A 124 10.77 -6.38 8.71
C LEU A 124 9.97 -5.07 8.67
N ARG A 125 8.65 -5.13 8.91
CA ARG A 125 7.77 -3.95 8.95
C ARG A 125 8.25 -2.93 9.98
N ASP A 126 8.54 -3.38 11.20
CA ASP A 126 8.93 -2.49 12.29
C ASP A 126 10.28 -1.85 12.02
N SER A 127 11.22 -2.57 11.41
CA SER A 127 12.48 -2.02 10.92
C SER A 127 12.28 -0.95 9.84
N ILE A 128 11.42 -1.20 8.85
CA ILE A 128 11.04 -0.22 7.81
C ILE A 128 10.42 1.03 8.45
N PHE A 129 9.50 0.86 9.40
CA PHE A 129 8.87 1.99 10.09
C PHE A 129 9.84 2.76 10.98
N GLN A 130 10.83 2.11 11.55
CA GLN A 130 11.88 2.80 12.28
C GLN A 130 12.72 3.66 11.32
N GLN A 131 13.17 3.09 10.20
CA GLN A 131 13.92 3.85 9.19
C GLN A 131 13.10 5.02 8.63
N LEU A 132 11.82 4.80 8.31
CA LEU A 132 10.93 5.85 7.80
C LEU A 132 10.74 6.99 8.80
N LYS A 133 10.61 6.71 10.10
CA LYS A 133 10.49 7.75 11.12
C LYS A 133 11.71 8.66 11.11
N GLU A 134 12.90 8.07 11.12
CA GLU A 134 14.16 8.81 11.13
C GLU A 134 14.30 9.67 9.86
N VAL A 135 14.00 9.12 8.68
CA VAL A 135 14.00 9.89 7.42
C VAL A 135 12.96 11.03 7.46
N ILE A 136 11.76 10.80 7.99
CA ILE A 136 10.72 11.83 8.08
C ILE A 136 11.12 12.95 9.04
N GLU A 137 11.77 12.64 10.17
CA GLU A 137 12.29 13.69 11.06
C GLU A 137 13.34 14.55 10.34
N GLU A 138 14.21 13.97 9.52
CA GLU A 138 15.15 14.78 8.73
C GLU A 138 14.47 15.64 7.67
N VAL A 139 13.42 15.13 7.02
CA VAL A 139 12.63 15.95 6.09
C VAL A 139 12.01 17.14 6.83
N LYS A 140 11.59 16.99 8.09
CA LYS A 140 11.12 18.13 8.92
C LYS A 140 12.24 19.14 9.18
N ASP A 141 13.45 18.67 9.44
CA ASP A 141 14.59 19.54 9.72
C ASP A 141 14.98 20.38 8.49
N VAL A 142 14.87 19.81 7.29
CA VAL A 142 15.13 20.49 6.00
C VAL A 142 13.96 21.39 5.61
N ARG A 143 12.72 20.92 5.74
CA ARG A 143 11.48 21.63 5.37
C ARG A 143 10.80 22.23 6.59
N GLN A 144 11.46 23.21 7.19
CA GLN A 144 10.94 23.94 8.36
C GLN A 144 9.66 24.74 8.06
N ASP A 145 9.37 24.98 6.78
CA ASP A 145 8.12 25.59 6.31
C ASP A 145 6.94 24.62 6.30
N TRP A 146 7.16 23.32 6.55
CA TRP A 146 6.15 22.29 6.63
C TRP A 146 5.87 21.85 8.06
N HIS A 147 4.60 21.57 8.35
CA HIS A 147 4.22 20.89 9.59
C HIS A 147 3.88 19.43 9.30
N ILE A 148 4.85 18.55 9.54
CA ILE A 148 4.75 17.10 9.29
C ILE A 148 4.47 16.36 10.60
N ARG A 149 3.47 15.49 10.57
CA ARG A 149 3.16 14.54 11.66
C ARG A 149 3.15 13.13 11.10
N ASN A 150 3.68 12.17 11.83
CA ASN A 150 3.62 10.76 11.46
C ASN A 150 3.07 9.90 12.61
N LYS A 151 2.44 8.77 12.26
CA LYS A 151 1.93 7.78 13.20
C LYS A 151 2.02 6.39 12.58
N THR A 152 2.72 5.49 13.24
CA THR A 152 2.70 4.07 12.88
C THR A 152 1.30 3.49 13.07
N GLN A 153 0.80 2.84 12.03
CA GLN A 153 -0.40 2.00 12.07
C GLN A 153 0.00 0.53 11.90
N LYS A 154 -1.00 -0.35 11.83
CA LYS A 154 -0.76 -1.79 11.76
C LYS A 154 -0.10 -2.24 10.46
N ALA A 155 -0.48 -1.62 9.34
CA ALA A 155 -0.09 -1.98 7.99
C ALA A 155 0.61 -0.84 7.23
N SER A 156 0.58 0.37 7.79
CA SER A 156 1.06 1.59 7.14
C SER A 156 1.73 2.53 8.16
N MET A 157 2.44 3.53 7.65
CA MET A 157 2.73 4.74 8.40
C MET A 157 1.88 5.89 7.87
N LEU A 158 1.01 6.41 8.72
CA LEU A 158 0.25 7.61 8.40
C LEU A 158 1.17 8.82 8.48
N VAL A 159 1.21 9.62 7.44
CA VAL A 159 1.92 10.89 7.37
C VAL A 159 0.94 12.00 7.00
N ILE A 160 0.95 13.06 7.79
CA ILE A 160 0.18 14.27 7.54
C ILE A 160 1.17 15.39 7.28
N VAL A 161 1.10 16.01 6.10
CA VAL A 161 1.92 17.16 5.73
C VAL A 161 1.01 18.36 5.56
N ASN A 162 1.27 19.43 6.28
CA ASN A 162 0.65 20.73 6.06
C ASN A 162 1.69 21.62 5.39
N GLY A 163 1.40 22.06 4.16
CA GLY A 163 2.29 22.88 3.36
C GLY A 163 2.41 24.31 3.90
N ARG A 164 3.17 25.14 3.18
CA ARG A 164 3.41 26.55 3.55
C ARG A 164 2.06 27.28 3.73
N ASN A 165 1.90 27.97 4.85
CA ASN A 165 0.69 28.70 5.27
C ASN A 165 -0.53 27.85 5.67
N GLY A 166 -0.43 26.51 5.70
CA GLY A 166 -1.51 25.64 6.18
C GLY A 166 -2.76 25.56 5.29
N GLU A 167 -2.71 26.19 4.11
CA GLU A 167 -3.83 26.26 3.15
C GLU A 167 -4.18 24.88 2.59
N PHE A 168 -3.15 24.06 2.35
CA PHE A 168 -3.31 22.68 1.89
C PHE A 168 -2.65 21.70 2.84
N ASN A 169 -3.39 20.63 3.13
CA ASN A 169 -2.88 19.48 3.84
C ASN A 169 -3.09 18.22 3.00
N ILE A 170 -2.17 17.28 3.16
CA ILE A 170 -2.30 15.93 2.65
C ILE A 170 -2.19 14.97 3.82
N LYS A 171 -3.00 13.92 3.76
CA LYS A 171 -2.94 12.77 4.65
C LYS A 171 -2.64 11.56 3.77
N MET A 172 -1.57 10.86 4.06
CA MET A 172 -1.14 9.70 3.28
C MET A 172 -0.77 8.52 4.15
N ASP A 173 -1.07 7.32 3.68
CA ASP A 173 -0.63 6.06 4.26
C ASP A 173 0.52 5.49 3.42
N LEU A 174 1.70 5.43 4.01
CA LEU A 174 2.87 4.77 3.42
C LEU A 174 2.80 3.27 3.74
N VAL A 175 2.53 2.44 2.74
CA VAL A 175 2.22 1.00 2.90
C VAL A 175 3.38 0.16 2.33
N PRO A 176 4.24 -0.46 3.16
CA PRO A 176 5.29 -1.35 2.67
C PRO A 176 4.70 -2.63 2.06
N GLN A 177 5.15 -2.95 0.85
CA GLN A 177 4.68 -4.10 0.07
C GLN A 177 5.84 -4.89 -0.53
N ILE A 178 5.66 -6.21 -0.59
CA ILE A 178 6.49 -7.11 -1.38
C ILE A 178 5.78 -7.40 -2.68
N GLN A 179 6.47 -7.25 -3.80
CA GLN A 179 5.98 -7.66 -5.09
C GLN A 179 6.48 -9.06 -5.43
N VAL A 180 5.60 -9.92 -5.94
CA VAL A 180 5.94 -11.25 -6.48
C VAL A 180 5.39 -11.32 -7.89
N THR A 181 6.24 -11.61 -8.87
CA THR A 181 5.95 -11.42 -10.31
C THR A 181 5.12 -12.53 -10.95
N ARG A 182 4.82 -13.61 -10.22
CA ARG A 182 4.20 -14.82 -10.74
C ARG A 182 2.83 -15.08 -10.14
N TRP A 183 1.77 -14.90 -10.92
CA TRP A 183 0.38 -15.19 -10.53
C TRP A 183 0.08 -16.70 -10.43
N ASP A 184 0.75 -17.51 -11.24
CA ASP A 184 0.55 -18.96 -11.36
C ASP A 184 0.93 -19.75 -10.11
N VAL A 185 1.66 -19.13 -9.18
CA VAL A 185 2.11 -19.73 -7.92
C VAL A 185 1.21 -19.39 -6.72
N THR A 186 0.07 -18.71 -6.92
CA THR A 186 -0.91 -18.59 -5.81
C THR A 186 -1.43 -19.96 -5.40
N PRO A 187 -1.50 -20.29 -4.11
CA PRO A 187 -2.22 -21.46 -3.62
C PRO A 187 -3.70 -21.36 -4.02
N ASN A 188 -4.16 -22.25 -4.90
CA ASN A 188 -5.52 -22.27 -5.45
C ASN A 188 -5.86 -20.99 -6.24
N PRO A 189 -5.25 -20.75 -7.43
CA PRO A 189 -5.74 -19.70 -8.29
C PRO A 189 -7.22 -19.97 -8.61
N PRO A 190 -8.09 -18.95 -8.66
CA PRO A 190 -9.44 -19.14 -9.17
C PRO A 190 -9.34 -19.81 -10.53
N SER A 191 -10.14 -20.85 -10.76
CA SER A 191 -10.09 -21.55 -12.04
C SER A 191 -10.43 -20.57 -13.16
N ASP A 192 -9.86 -20.74 -14.36
CA ASP A 192 -10.06 -19.79 -15.47
C ASP A 192 -11.54 -19.48 -15.71
N ASN A 193 -12.41 -20.48 -15.48
CA ASN A 193 -13.87 -20.41 -15.63
C ASN A 193 -14.60 -19.56 -14.57
N GLU A 194 -13.96 -19.23 -13.44
CA GLU A 194 -14.52 -18.43 -12.35
C GLU A 194 -14.17 -16.94 -12.47
N LEU A 195 -13.19 -16.60 -13.32
CA LEU A 195 -12.84 -15.20 -13.59
C LEU A 195 -13.83 -14.58 -14.60
N PRO A 196 -14.43 -13.42 -14.28
CA PRO A 196 -15.13 -12.59 -15.26
C PRO A 196 -14.28 -12.35 -16.51
N SER A 197 -14.89 -12.29 -17.70
CA SER A 197 -14.16 -12.18 -18.98
C SER A 197 -13.19 -11.00 -19.04
N VAL A 198 -13.57 -9.85 -18.46
CA VAL A 198 -12.71 -8.66 -18.37
C VAL A 198 -11.45 -8.92 -17.54
N LEU A 199 -11.57 -9.71 -16.47
CA LEU A 199 -10.44 -10.10 -15.63
C LEU A 199 -9.56 -11.15 -16.32
N ARG A 200 -10.18 -12.07 -17.08
CA ARG A 200 -9.47 -13.10 -17.86
C ARG A 200 -8.61 -12.47 -18.96
N ASP A 201 -9.19 -11.58 -19.77
CA ASP A 201 -8.45 -10.87 -20.82
C ASP A 201 -7.25 -10.08 -20.26
N TYR A 202 -7.39 -9.53 -19.05
CA TYR A 202 -6.32 -8.79 -18.39
C TYR A 202 -5.21 -9.68 -17.81
N VAL A 203 -5.59 -10.79 -17.15
CA VAL A 203 -4.64 -11.78 -16.59
C VAL A 203 -3.86 -12.50 -17.70
N ASP A 204 -4.51 -12.80 -18.83
CA ASP A 204 -3.87 -13.50 -19.96
C ASP A 204 -2.87 -12.61 -20.73
N GLN A 205 -3.08 -11.30 -20.74
CA GLN A 205 -2.28 -10.35 -21.52
C GLN A 205 -1.13 -9.71 -20.74
N THR A 206 -1.12 -9.80 -19.40
CA THR A 206 -0.14 -9.13 -18.55
C THR A 206 0.38 -10.07 -17.48
N PRO A 207 1.71 -10.28 -17.34
CA PRO A 207 2.23 -10.96 -16.16
C PRO A 207 1.88 -10.13 -14.92
N TYR A 208 0.87 -10.58 -14.16
CA TYR A 208 0.33 -9.80 -13.05
C TYR A 208 1.21 -9.98 -11.81
N PRO A 209 1.87 -8.91 -11.32
CA PRO A 209 2.55 -8.96 -10.05
C PRO A 209 1.53 -8.96 -8.91
N MET A 210 1.69 -9.89 -7.98
CA MET A 210 1.01 -9.83 -6.70
C MET A 210 1.74 -8.92 -5.73
N PHE A 211 0.98 -8.24 -4.88
CA PHE A 211 1.51 -7.38 -3.84
C PHE A 211 1.08 -7.89 -2.48
N PHE A 212 2.04 -8.01 -1.56
CA PHE A 212 1.80 -8.47 -0.21
C PHE A 212 2.10 -7.36 0.78
N THR A 213 1.08 -6.92 1.51
CA THR A 213 1.24 -5.90 2.55
C THR A 213 1.83 -6.54 3.82
N LEU A 214 2.83 -5.87 4.40
CA LEU A 214 3.48 -6.31 5.64
C LEU A 214 2.62 -5.94 6.86
N ALA A 215 1.59 -6.74 7.15
CA ALA A 215 0.68 -6.49 8.26
C ALA A 215 0.24 -7.79 8.93
N SER A 216 0.14 -7.76 10.26
CA SER A 216 -0.51 -8.86 10.99
C SER A 216 -2.01 -8.89 10.64
N PRO A 217 -2.62 -10.07 10.46
CA PRO A 217 -4.06 -10.20 10.22
C PRO A 217 -4.85 -9.57 11.38
N ALA A 218 -6.01 -8.96 11.08
CA ALA A 218 -6.92 -8.47 12.12
C ALA A 218 -7.15 -9.59 13.16
N LYS A 219 -7.15 -9.26 14.46
CA LYS A 219 -7.44 -10.26 15.50
C LYS A 219 -8.73 -10.95 15.07
N SER A 220 -8.71 -12.29 15.01
CA SER A 220 -9.90 -13.09 14.74
C SER A 220 -11.08 -12.49 15.51
N PRO A 221 -12.26 -12.27 14.89
CA PRO A 221 -13.39 -11.72 15.60
C PRO A 221 -13.64 -12.61 16.82
N LYS A 222 -13.36 -12.05 18.00
CA LYS A 222 -13.97 -12.55 19.21
C LYS A 222 -15.43 -12.15 19.07
N ASP A 223 -16.31 -13.14 19.17
CA ASP A 223 -17.75 -12.98 19.31
C ASP A 223 -18.49 -12.49 18.05
N THR A 224 -18.63 -13.38 17.07
CA THR A 224 -19.89 -13.47 16.32
C THR A 224 -20.44 -14.87 16.51
N ASP A 225 -21.50 -14.99 17.31
CA ASP A 225 -22.34 -16.19 17.40
C ASP A 225 -22.86 -16.55 16.00
N SER A 226 -22.20 -17.46 15.28
CA SER A 226 -22.86 -18.45 14.41
C SER A 226 -21.84 -19.46 13.85
N TYR A 227 -22.14 -20.74 14.08
CA TYR A 227 -21.70 -21.92 13.34
C TYR A 227 -20.28 -21.94 12.74
N ALA A 228 -19.25 -21.93 13.57
CA ALA A 228 -17.99 -22.57 13.23
C ALA A 228 -17.31 -23.10 14.52
N ALA A 229 -16.84 -24.34 14.46
CA ALA A 229 -16.28 -25.08 15.58
C ALA A 229 -15.14 -24.32 16.32
N PRO A 230 -14.96 -24.55 17.63
CA PRO A 230 -13.93 -23.89 18.42
C PRO A 230 -12.55 -24.42 18.00
N TYR A 231 -11.78 -23.61 17.28
CA TYR A 231 -10.39 -23.93 16.99
C TYR A 231 -9.52 -23.50 18.16
N HIS A 232 -8.78 -24.45 18.74
CA HIS A 232 -7.78 -24.16 19.76
C HIS A 232 -6.55 -23.49 19.14
N LEU A 233 -6.34 -22.26 19.60
CA LEU A 233 -5.26 -21.34 19.29
C LEU A 233 -3.90 -21.81 19.83
N ASN A 234 -2.94 -22.13 18.96
CA ASN A 234 -1.51 -21.86 19.21
C ASN A 234 -1.14 -20.50 18.57
N GLN A 235 -1.91 -19.45 18.87
CA GLN A 235 -2.07 -18.26 18.01
C GLN A 235 -1.04 -17.12 18.15
N GLU A 236 -0.03 -17.19 19.02
CA GLU A 236 0.87 -16.03 19.16
C GLU A 236 2.04 -16.03 18.19
N ASN A 237 2.63 -17.19 17.83
CA ASN A 237 3.86 -17.19 17.03
C ASN A 237 3.65 -17.06 15.50
N ASP A 238 2.54 -17.54 14.96
CA ASP A 238 2.36 -17.59 13.50
C ASP A 238 1.88 -16.27 12.89
N ASN A 239 1.23 -15.41 13.67
CA ASN A 239 0.72 -14.11 13.22
C ASN A 239 1.83 -13.13 12.82
N HIS A 240 3.07 -13.38 13.26
CA HIS A 240 4.25 -12.57 12.92
C HIS A 240 4.81 -12.85 11.52
N LEU A 241 4.29 -13.89 10.84
CA LEU A 241 4.78 -14.38 9.55
C LEU A 241 3.76 -14.20 8.41
N VAL A 242 2.56 -13.73 8.74
CA VAL A 242 1.45 -13.64 7.79
C VAL A 242 1.48 -12.31 7.04
N VAL A 243 1.31 -12.38 5.73
CA VAL A 243 1.08 -11.24 4.84
C VAL A 243 -0.33 -11.30 4.25
N THR A 244 -0.84 -10.14 3.84
CA THR A 244 -2.13 -10.03 3.14
C THR A 244 -1.88 -9.68 1.68
N CYS A 245 -2.48 -10.43 0.76
CA CYS A 245 -2.42 -10.10 -0.67
C CYS A 245 -3.31 -8.89 -1.00
N SER A 246 -2.79 -7.98 -1.82
CA SER A 246 -3.45 -6.77 -2.30
C SER A 246 -3.68 -6.89 -3.81
N PHE A 247 -4.91 -6.61 -4.22
CA PHE A 247 -5.35 -6.62 -5.63
C PHE A 247 -5.58 -5.22 -6.18
N SER A 248 -5.03 -4.19 -5.55
CA SER A 248 -5.40 -2.81 -5.89
C SER A 248 -5.01 -2.39 -7.32
N GLU A 249 -3.98 -2.99 -7.92
CA GLU A 249 -3.70 -2.76 -9.34
C GLU A 249 -4.73 -3.42 -10.26
N LEU A 250 -5.21 -4.60 -9.90
CA LEU A 250 -6.27 -5.27 -10.63
C LEU A 250 -7.58 -4.49 -10.52
N GLU A 251 -7.93 -4.04 -9.31
CA GLU A 251 -9.09 -3.18 -9.05
C GLU A 251 -9.00 -1.89 -9.89
N LYS A 252 -7.83 -1.25 -9.88
CA LYS A 252 -7.54 -0.06 -10.66
C LYS A 252 -7.70 -0.29 -12.17
N HIS A 253 -7.18 -1.40 -12.69
CA HIS A 253 -7.35 -1.74 -14.09
C HIS A 253 -8.82 -1.95 -14.43
N CYS A 254 -9.56 -2.70 -13.61
CA CYS A 254 -11.00 -2.91 -13.79
C CYS A 254 -11.78 -1.61 -13.83
N MET A 255 -11.45 -0.65 -12.95
CA MET A 255 -12.08 0.67 -12.94
C MET A 255 -11.79 1.48 -14.21
N LYS A 256 -10.56 1.44 -14.75
CA LYS A 256 -10.21 2.10 -16.02
C LYS A 256 -10.95 1.48 -17.20
N SER A 257 -10.96 0.15 -17.25
CA SER A 257 -11.57 -0.60 -18.35
C SER A 257 -13.10 -0.51 -18.36
N SER A 258 -13.72 -0.25 -17.21
CA SER A 258 -15.17 0.01 -17.11
C SER A 258 -15.56 1.48 -17.37
N GLY A 259 -14.58 2.37 -17.61
CA GLY A 259 -14.81 3.81 -17.79
C GLY A 259 -15.26 4.52 -16.51
N MET A 260 -14.99 3.93 -15.33
CA MET A 260 -15.32 4.53 -14.03
C MET A 260 -14.27 5.54 -13.57
N ILE A 261 -13.08 5.53 -14.18
CA ILE A 261 -11.99 6.51 -14.00
C ILE A 261 -11.28 6.78 -15.33
#